data_AF-B4FSB3-F1
#
_entry.id   AF-B4FSB3-F1
#
_cell.length_a   1.000
_cell.length_b   1.000
_cell.length_c   1.000
_cell.angle_alpha   90.00
_cell.angle_beta   90.00
_cell.angle_gamma   90.00
#
_symmetry.space_group_name_H-M   'P 1'
#
loop_
_entity.id
_entity.type
_entity.pdbx_description
1 polymer ?
#
loop_
_entity_poly.entity_id
_entity_poly.type
_entity_poly.pdbx_seq_one_letter_code
_entity_poly.pdbx_strand_id
1 'polypeptide(L)'
;MIFGRSLLVANAGDCRAVLSRRGTAIEMSKDHRPCCMNERKRVESLGGYVDDGYLNGQLAVTRALGDWHLDGMKEVGEPGGPLSAEPELKMVTLTKDDEFLIIGSDGIWDFFSSQNAVDFARRRLQDHNDLRLCCREMVDEAVRRGASDNLTAVMVSFHPDAPPPSRANKRTGRVTRSISAEGLHSLRVLLEGQ
;
A
#
# COMPACT_ATOMS: atom_id res chain seq x y z
N MET A 1 -14.16 -8.57 -3.97
CA MET A 1 -15.52 -9.15 -3.88
C MET A 1 -15.88 -9.35 -2.41
N ILE A 2 -17.09 -8.94 -2.02
CA ILE A 2 -17.64 -9.21 -0.68
C ILE A 2 -18.88 -10.07 -0.87
N PHE A 3 -18.91 -11.26 -0.27
CA PHE A 3 -20.05 -12.17 -0.33
C PHE A 3 -20.32 -12.74 1.06
N GLY A 4 -21.46 -12.39 1.64
CA GLY A 4 -21.74 -12.67 3.05
C GLY A 4 -20.67 -12.04 3.95
N ARG A 5 -19.90 -12.89 4.65
CA ARG A 5 -18.75 -12.46 5.46
C ARG A 5 -17.40 -12.73 4.80
N SER A 6 -17.38 -13.17 3.54
CA SER A 6 -16.13 -13.46 2.84
C SER A 6 -15.66 -12.22 2.08
N LEU A 7 -14.45 -11.75 2.39
CA LEU A 7 -13.75 -10.71 1.63
C LEU A 7 -12.66 -11.40 0.79
N LEU A 8 -12.78 -11.29 -0.53
CA LEU A 8 -11.76 -11.71 -1.49
C LEU A 8 -11.17 -10.49 -2.19
N VAL A 9 -9.86 -10.33 -2.07
CA VAL A 9 -9.07 -9.33 -2.81
C VAL A 9 -8.26 -10.05 -3.88
N ALA A 10 -8.26 -9.49 -5.08
CA ALA A 10 -7.48 -9.92 -6.22
C ALA A 10 -6.65 -8.72 -6.69
N ASN A 11 -5.32 -8.84 -6.72
CA ASN A 11 -4.44 -7.74 -7.12
C ASN A 11 -3.52 -8.15 -8.26
N ALA A 12 -3.45 -7.33 -9.31
CA ALA A 12 -2.48 -7.43 -10.40
C ALA A 12 -2.02 -5.99 -10.70
N GLY A 13 -0.80 -5.65 -10.26
CA GLY A 13 -0.27 -4.28 -10.28
C GLY A 13 0.16 -3.81 -8.90
N ASP A 14 0.34 -2.51 -8.75
CA ASP A 14 0.90 -1.81 -7.59
C ASP A 14 -0.10 -0.94 -6.83
N CYS A 15 -1.38 -1.04 -7.16
CA CYS A 15 -2.45 -0.67 -6.23
C CYS A 15 -2.40 -1.58 -4.98
N ARG A 16 -2.92 -1.06 -3.86
CA ARG A 16 -2.97 -1.81 -2.60
C ARG A 16 -4.33 -1.73 -1.92
N ALA A 17 -4.71 -2.84 -1.29
CA ALA A 17 -5.86 -2.95 -0.41
C ALA A 17 -5.41 -3.27 1.03
N VAL A 18 -5.92 -2.52 2.01
CA VAL A 18 -5.56 -2.64 3.43
C VAL A 18 -6.83 -2.66 4.27
N LEU A 19 -7.01 -3.71 5.06
CA LEU A 19 -8.12 -3.89 5.98
C LEU A 19 -7.73 -3.38 7.38
N SER A 20 -8.54 -2.51 7.98
CA SER A 20 -8.40 -2.16 9.39
C SER A 20 -9.11 -3.19 10.26
N ARG A 21 -8.37 -3.80 11.19
CA ARG A 21 -8.93 -4.68 12.23
C ARG A 21 -8.49 -4.19 13.60
N ARG A 22 -9.43 -3.67 14.40
CA ARG A 22 -9.15 -3.03 15.71
C ARG A 22 -8.01 -2.01 15.63
N GLY A 23 -7.92 -1.27 14.53
CA GLY A 23 -6.89 -0.26 14.29
C GLY A 23 -5.54 -0.79 13.86
N THR A 24 -5.42 -2.09 13.61
CA THR A 24 -4.22 -2.68 13.00
C THR A 24 -4.46 -2.84 11.50
N ALA A 25 -3.49 -2.40 10.69
CA ALA A 25 -3.50 -2.64 9.26
C ALA A 25 -3.20 -4.11 8.93
N ILE A 26 -4.10 -4.72 8.17
CA ILE A 26 -3.92 -6.04 7.58
C ILE A 26 -3.83 -5.85 6.06
N GLU A 27 -2.65 -6.07 5.50
CA GLU A 27 -2.43 -5.97 4.05
C GLU A 27 -3.20 -7.08 3.34
N MET A 28 -4.18 -6.70 2.52
CA MET A 28 -5.03 -7.61 1.76
C MET A 28 -4.49 -7.89 0.36
N SER A 29 -3.52 -7.10 -0.11
CA SER A 29 -2.74 -7.34 -1.31
C SER A 29 -1.28 -6.95 -1.09
N LYS A 30 -0.42 -7.37 -2.02
CA LYS A 30 0.96 -6.92 -2.15
C LYS A 30 1.13 -6.23 -3.49
N ASP A 31 1.97 -5.21 -3.53
CA ASP A 31 2.30 -4.51 -4.76
C ASP A 31 3.18 -5.40 -5.63
N HIS A 32 2.92 -5.39 -6.94
CA HIS A 32 3.67 -6.14 -7.92
C HIS A 32 4.65 -5.24 -8.68
N ARG A 33 5.67 -4.72 -7.98
CA ARG A 33 6.70 -3.86 -8.56
C ARG A 33 8.00 -4.63 -8.85
N PRO A 34 8.84 -4.21 -9.82
CA PRO A 34 10.12 -4.85 -10.11
C PRO A 34 11.10 -4.89 -8.92
N CYS A 35 10.97 -3.98 -7.96
CA CYS A 35 11.77 -3.97 -6.74
C CYS A 35 11.34 -5.04 -5.70
N CYS A 36 10.17 -5.65 -5.87
CA CYS A 36 9.68 -6.70 -4.97
C CYS A 36 10.44 -8.01 -5.24
N MET A 37 11.16 -8.52 -4.23
CA MET A 37 12.05 -9.69 -4.40
C MET A 37 11.37 -10.94 -4.99
N ASN A 38 10.11 -11.19 -4.66
CA ASN A 38 9.38 -12.35 -5.21
C ASN A 38 9.04 -12.15 -6.69
N GLU A 39 8.59 -10.95 -7.07
CA GLU A 39 8.30 -10.64 -8.48
C GLU A 39 9.57 -10.57 -9.30
N ARG A 40 10.65 -10.00 -8.77
CA ARG A 40 11.96 -9.98 -9.44
C ARG A 40 12.45 -11.38 -9.77
N LYS A 41 12.40 -12.31 -8.82
CA LYS A 41 12.77 -13.72 -9.04
C LYS A 41 11.91 -14.38 -10.12
N ARG A 42 10.59 -14.11 -10.10
CA ARG A 42 9.66 -14.62 -11.11
C ARG A 42 10.02 -14.09 -12.50
N VAL A 43 10.18 -12.77 -12.63
CA VAL A 43 10.56 -12.10 -13.87
C VAL A 43 11.87 -12.66 -14.43
N GLU A 44 12.91 -12.77 -13.60
CA GLU A 44 14.22 -13.29 -14.01
C GLU A 44 14.15 -14.76 -14.44
N SER A 45 13.30 -15.58 -13.81
CA SER A 45 13.09 -16.98 -14.21
C SER A 45 12.38 -17.14 -15.56
N LEU A 46 11.71 -16.08 -16.05
CA LEU A 46 11.00 -16.02 -17.32
C LEU A 46 11.81 -15.25 -18.39
N GLY A 47 13.11 -15.04 -18.16
CA GLY A 47 14.00 -14.35 -19.10
C GLY A 47 13.86 -12.83 -19.13
N GLY A 48 13.02 -12.26 -18.27
CA GLY A 48 12.95 -10.81 -18.07
C GLY A 48 14.07 -10.30 -17.16
N TYR A 49 14.24 -8.99 -17.10
CA TYR A 49 15.20 -8.32 -16.23
C TYR A 49 14.62 -7.03 -15.66
N VAL A 50 15.27 -6.48 -14.64
CA VAL A 50 14.92 -5.19 -14.05
C VAL A 50 16.02 -4.19 -14.36
N ASP A 51 15.67 -3.09 -15.00
CA ASP A 51 16.57 -1.99 -15.34
C ASP A 51 16.00 -0.67 -14.84
N ASP A 52 16.78 0.06 -14.04
CA ASP A 52 16.39 1.29 -13.32
C ASP A 52 15.01 1.24 -12.63
N GLY A 53 14.63 0.08 -12.09
CA GLY A 53 13.33 -0.12 -11.43
C GLY A 53 12.17 -0.46 -12.37
N TYR A 54 12.43 -0.63 -13.67
CA TYR A 54 11.46 -1.00 -14.68
C TYR A 54 11.67 -2.44 -15.19
N LEU A 55 10.58 -3.16 -15.42
CA LEU A 55 10.55 -4.46 -16.08
C LEU A 55 11.01 -4.31 -17.54
N ASN A 56 12.08 -5.01 -17.89
CA ASN A 56 12.79 -4.93 -19.17
C ASN A 56 13.04 -3.47 -19.63
N GLY A 57 13.23 -2.54 -18.69
CA GLY A 57 13.41 -1.11 -18.96
C GLY A 57 12.15 -0.36 -19.43
N GLN A 58 10.96 -0.96 -19.35
CA GLN A 58 9.74 -0.41 -19.96
C GLN A 58 8.60 -0.14 -18.98
N LEU A 59 8.34 -1.02 -18.00
CA LEU A 59 7.17 -0.91 -17.12
C LEU A 59 7.55 -0.86 -15.63
N ALA A 60 6.96 0.06 -14.87
CA ALA A 60 7.16 0.16 -13.42
C ALA A 60 6.42 -0.94 -12.62
N VAL A 61 5.69 -1.83 -13.30
CA VAL A 61 4.93 -2.94 -12.73
C VAL A 61 5.33 -4.27 -13.37
N THR A 62 5.14 -5.35 -12.62
CA THR A 62 5.41 -6.73 -13.06
C THR A 62 4.16 -7.53 -13.36
N ARG A 63 2.99 -6.98 -13.01
CA ARG A 63 1.69 -7.53 -13.34
C ARG A 63 0.74 -6.45 -13.83
N ALA A 64 0.09 -6.69 -14.95
CA ALA A 64 -0.90 -5.78 -15.54
C ALA A 64 -1.83 -6.52 -16.51
N LEU A 65 -3.10 -6.12 -16.50
CA LEU A 65 -4.00 -6.31 -17.63
C LEU A 65 -3.67 -5.22 -18.64
N GLY A 66 -3.44 -5.54 -19.91
CA GLY A 66 -2.92 -4.52 -20.85
C GLY A 66 -1.70 -4.97 -21.62
N ASP A 67 -1.04 -3.98 -22.21
CA ASP A 67 0.37 -4.06 -22.62
C ASP A 67 0.71 -5.17 -23.63
N TRP A 68 -0.28 -5.65 -24.39
CA TRP A 68 -0.08 -6.61 -25.48
C TRP A 68 0.78 -6.08 -26.63
N HIS A 69 0.94 -4.76 -26.71
CA HIS A 69 1.78 -4.09 -27.71
C HIS A 69 3.27 -4.12 -27.37
N LEU A 70 3.64 -4.61 -26.17
CA LEU A 70 5.02 -4.72 -25.74
C LEU A 70 5.57 -6.11 -26.10
N ASP A 71 6.46 -6.13 -27.08
CA ASP A 71 7.09 -7.37 -27.55
C ASP A 71 7.90 -8.04 -26.43
N GLY A 72 7.75 -9.37 -26.30
CA GLY A 72 8.47 -10.17 -25.29
C GLY A 72 7.99 -9.98 -23.84
N MET A 73 6.93 -9.19 -23.60
CA MET A 73 6.37 -9.03 -22.25
C MET A 73 5.34 -10.11 -21.90
N LYS A 74 4.52 -10.48 -22.89
CA LYS A 74 3.44 -11.46 -22.77
C LYS A 74 3.65 -12.56 -23.80
N GLU A 75 4.19 -13.68 -23.35
CA GLU A 75 4.31 -14.87 -24.20
C GLU A 75 3.07 -15.76 -24.07
N VAL A 76 2.67 -16.36 -25.19
CA VAL A 76 1.56 -17.31 -25.25
C VAL A 76 2.12 -18.71 -25.08
N GLY A 77 1.83 -19.35 -23.94
CA GLY A 77 2.29 -20.71 -23.62
C GLY A 77 2.93 -20.79 -22.23
N GLU A 78 3.36 -21.98 -21.83
CA GLU A 78 4.14 -22.20 -20.60
C GLU A 78 5.64 -22.00 -20.91
N PRO A 79 6.39 -21.25 -20.09
CA PRO A 79 6.03 -20.73 -18.77
C PRO A 79 5.40 -19.31 -18.77
N GLY A 80 5.13 -18.74 -19.94
CA GLY A 80 4.56 -17.40 -20.13
C GLY A 80 5.62 -16.29 -20.11
N GLY A 81 5.16 -15.04 -20.29
CA GLY A 81 6.03 -13.87 -20.31
C GLY A 81 6.29 -13.24 -18.93
N PRO A 82 7.31 -12.38 -18.80
CA PRO A 82 7.67 -11.76 -17.52
C PRO A 82 6.59 -10.81 -16.97
N LEU A 83 5.73 -10.24 -17.81
CA LEU A 83 4.56 -9.44 -17.40
C LEU A 83 3.31 -10.33 -17.26
N SER A 84 2.87 -10.56 -16.03
CA SER A 84 1.70 -11.44 -15.78
C SER A 84 0.38 -10.67 -15.68
N ALA A 85 -0.70 -11.22 -16.23
CA ALA A 85 -2.06 -10.76 -15.98
C ALA A 85 -2.72 -11.49 -14.79
N GLU A 86 -2.04 -12.46 -14.19
CA GLU A 86 -2.58 -13.30 -13.13
C GLU A 86 -2.57 -12.57 -11.77
N PRO A 87 -3.73 -12.40 -11.12
CA PRO A 87 -3.78 -11.70 -9.84
C PRO A 87 -3.34 -12.59 -8.67
N GLU A 88 -2.69 -12.00 -7.65
CA GLU A 88 -2.58 -12.63 -6.33
C GLU A 88 -3.94 -12.51 -5.61
N LEU A 89 -4.44 -13.64 -5.11
CA LEU A 89 -5.70 -13.73 -4.40
C LEU A 89 -5.48 -13.85 -2.90
N LYS A 90 -6.20 -13.06 -2.11
CA LYS A 90 -6.27 -13.22 -0.65
C LYS A 90 -7.71 -13.18 -0.18
N MET A 91 -8.10 -14.24 0.52
CA MET A 91 -9.43 -14.37 1.12
C MET A 91 -9.34 -14.30 2.64
N VAL A 92 -10.23 -13.54 3.27
CA VAL A 92 -10.42 -13.52 4.72
C VAL A 92 -11.90 -13.58 5.06
N THR A 93 -12.22 -14.15 6.21
CA THR A 93 -13.54 -14.03 6.81
C THR A 93 -13.61 -12.78 7.67
N LEU A 94 -14.56 -11.91 7.35
CA LEU A 94 -14.89 -10.72 8.11
C LEU A 94 -15.51 -11.09 9.47
N THR A 95 -15.10 -10.33 10.46
CA THR A 95 -15.43 -10.42 11.87
C THR A 95 -15.97 -9.07 12.35
N LYS A 96 -16.54 -9.03 13.56
CA LYS A 96 -17.00 -7.77 14.16
C LYS A 96 -15.88 -6.80 14.54
N ASP A 97 -14.63 -7.23 14.37
CA ASP A 97 -13.44 -6.46 14.66
C ASP A 97 -12.90 -5.72 13.42
N ASP A 98 -13.44 -6.03 12.24
CA ASP A 98 -13.07 -5.43 10.96
C ASP A 98 -13.82 -4.12 10.75
N GLU A 99 -13.08 -3.02 10.71
CA GLU A 99 -13.67 -1.69 10.77
C GLU A 99 -13.99 -1.15 9.38
N PHE A 100 -12.97 -1.12 8.51
CA PHE A 100 -13.08 -0.64 7.14
C PHE A 100 -11.96 -1.20 6.27
N LEU A 101 -12.17 -1.19 4.96
CA LEU A 101 -11.19 -1.52 3.93
C LEU A 101 -10.81 -0.24 3.17
N ILE A 102 -9.52 -0.02 2.95
CA ILE A 102 -8.97 1.03 2.08
C ILE A 102 -8.42 0.36 0.83
N ILE A 103 -8.75 0.88 -0.34
CA ILE A 103 -8.14 0.51 -1.62
C ILE A 103 -7.62 1.80 -2.24
N GLY A 104 -6.37 1.82 -2.68
CA GLY A 104 -5.78 3.01 -3.30
C GLY A 104 -4.81 2.70 -4.42
N SER A 105 -4.57 3.68 -5.28
CA SER A 105 -3.45 3.68 -6.24
C SER A 105 -2.12 3.89 -5.52
N ASP A 106 -1.03 3.58 -6.22
CA ASP A 106 0.34 3.92 -5.83
C ASP A 106 0.50 5.40 -5.43
N GLY A 107 -0.17 6.32 -6.12
CA GLY A 107 -0.19 7.74 -5.74
C GLY A 107 -0.67 8.01 -4.30
N ILE A 108 -1.48 7.11 -3.70
CA ILE A 108 -1.78 7.16 -2.26
C ILE A 108 -0.71 6.45 -1.44
N TRP A 109 -0.33 5.23 -1.84
CA TRP A 109 0.55 4.36 -1.05
C TRP A 109 2.02 4.79 -1.03
N ASP A 110 2.45 5.61 -1.98
CA ASP A 110 3.78 6.22 -2.00
C ASP A 110 3.93 7.27 -0.88
N PHE A 111 2.81 7.82 -0.38
CA PHE A 111 2.79 8.81 0.69
C PHE A 111 2.23 8.26 2.02
N PHE A 112 1.66 7.06 2.00
CA PHE A 112 1.11 6.42 3.19
C PHE A 112 1.60 4.98 3.33
N SER A 113 2.20 4.66 4.48
CA SER A 113 2.29 3.27 4.91
C SER A 113 0.89 2.72 5.23
N SER A 114 0.73 1.40 5.12
CA SER A 114 -0.53 0.69 5.41
C SER A 114 -1.08 1.05 6.80
N GLN A 115 -0.23 1.09 7.82
CA GLN A 115 -0.62 1.47 9.18
C GLN A 115 -0.93 2.97 9.30
N ASN A 116 -0.13 3.85 8.68
CA ASN A 116 -0.40 5.28 8.72
C ASN A 116 -1.74 5.64 8.06
N ALA A 117 -2.12 4.95 6.97
CA ALA A 117 -3.42 5.13 6.33
C ALA A 117 -4.58 4.71 7.24
N VAL A 118 -4.45 3.57 7.93
CA VAL A 118 -5.43 3.10 8.92
C VAL A 118 -5.55 4.08 10.09
N ASP A 119 -4.42 4.53 10.65
CA ASP A 119 -4.42 5.49 11.78
C ASP A 119 -4.97 6.85 11.39
N PHE A 120 -4.71 7.30 10.16
CA PHE A 120 -5.30 8.51 9.60
C PHE A 120 -6.81 8.35 9.46
N ALA A 121 -7.27 7.33 8.74
CA ALA A 121 -8.69 7.09 8.49
C ALA A 121 -9.47 6.90 9.80
N ARG A 122 -8.93 6.13 10.75
CA ARG A 122 -9.58 5.90 12.05
C ARG A 122 -9.82 7.21 12.80
N ARG A 123 -8.83 8.11 12.83
CA ARG A 123 -8.97 9.42 13.49
C ARG A 123 -10.03 10.28 12.82
N ARG A 124 -10.01 10.38 11.49
CA ARG A 124 -11.01 11.17 10.74
C ARG A 124 -12.42 10.64 10.90
N LEU A 125 -12.60 9.33 10.82
CA LEU A 125 -13.90 8.71 11.04
C LEU A 125 -14.39 8.86 12.48
N GLN A 126 -13.50 8.94 13.48
CA GLN A 126 -13.87 9.28 14.85
C GLN A 126 -14.35 10.72 15.00
N ASP A 127 -13.81 11.64 14.19
CA ASP A 127 -14.20 13.06 14.24
C ASP A 127 -15.57 13.31 13.60
N HIS A 128 -15.85 12.68 12.46
CA HIS A 128 -17.03 13.02 11.65
C HIS A 128 -17.81 11.84 11.07
N ASN A 129 -17.32 10.60 11.18
CA ASN A 129 -17.95 9.38 10.65
C ASN A 129 -18.44 9.47 9.19
N ASP A 130 -17.68 10.15 8.32
CA ASP A 130 -18.03 10.35 6.90
C ASP A 130 -16.90 9.80 6.00
N LEU A 131 -17.17 8.69 5.32
CA LEU A 131 -16.21 8.02 4.44
C LEU A 131 -15.79 8.88 3.25
N ARG A 132 -16.71 9.65 2.67
CA ARG A 132 -16.42 10.48 1.49
C ARG A 132 -15.50 11.62 1.88
N LEU A 133 -15.77 12.26 3.02
CA LEU A 133 -14.89 13.28 3.57
C LEU A 133 -13.51 12.69 3.91
N CYS A 134 -13.47 11.52 4.55
CA CYS A 134 -12.22 10.86 4.91
C CYS A 134 -11.36 10.51 3.67
N CYS A 135 -11.97 10.02 2.59
CA CYS A 135 -11.26 9.78 1.33
C CYS A 135 -10.68 11.07 0.75
N ARG A 136 -11.46 12.16 0.75
CA ARG A 136 -10.99 13.46 0.27
C ARG A 136 -9.80 13.97 1.09
N GLU A 137 -9.90 13.91 2.41
CA GLU A 137 -8.80 14.32 3.29
C GLU A 137 -7.54 13.46 3.10
N MET A 138 -7.68 12.17 2.77
CA MET A 138 -6.55 11.30 2.46
C MET A 138 -5.87 11.71 1.14
N VAL A 139 -6.65 12.05 0.12
CA VAL A 139 -6.14 12.60 -1.15
C VAL A 139 -5.45 13.95 -0.91
N ASP A 140 -6.09 14.87 -0.19
CA ASP A 140 -5.54 16.19 0.13
C ASP A 140 -4.23 16.08 0.92
N GLU A 141 -4.13 15.10 1.82
CA GLU A 141 -2.91 14.79 2.55
C GLU A 141 -1.78 14.31 1.63
N ALA A 142 -2.07 13.44 0.66
CA ALA A 142 -1.09 13.01 -0.33
C ALA A 142 -0.62 14.20 -1.19
N VAL A 143 -1.54 15.04 -1.69
CA VAL A 143 -1.21 16.27 -2.43
C VAL A 143 -0.29 17.16 -1.60
N ARG A 144 -0.60 17.38 -0.31
CA ARG A 144 0.21 18.23 0.57
C ARG A 144 1.61 17.67 0.82
N ARG A 145 1.79 16.35 0.72
CA ARG A 145 3.10 15.70 0.81
C ARG A 145 3.87 15.70 -0.51
N GLY A 146 3.32 16.30 -1.56
CA GLY A 146 3.97 16.47 -2.85
C GLY A 146 3.59 15.41 -3.88
N ALA A 147 2.45 14.74 -3.73
CA ALA A 147 1.99 13.79 -4.74
C ALA A 147 1.74 14.47 -6.08
N SER A 148 2.34 13.92 -7.13
CA SER A 148 2.28 14.43 -8.51
C SER A 148 1.50 13.51 -9.46
N ASP A 149 1.10 12.33 -8.99
CA ASP A 149 0.39 11.33 -9.79
C ASP A 149 -1.14 11.40 -9.60
N ASN A 150 -1.87 10.56 -10.32
CA ASN A 150 -3.29 10.36 -10.14
C ASN A 150 -3.59 9.69 -8.79
N LEU A 151 -4.46 10.33 -8.02
CA LEU A 151 -4.79 9.92 -6.65
C LEU A 151 -6.18 9.32 -6.61
N THR A 152 -6.25 8.02 -6.36
CA THR A 152 -7.52 7.31 -6.19
C THR A 152 -7.55 6.60 -4.84
N ALA A 153 -8.59 6.85 -4.05
CA ALA A 153 -8.85 6.17 -2.79
C ALA A 153 -10.32 5.75 -2.70
N VAL A 154 -10.56 4.48 -2.37
CA VAL A 154 -11.88 3.90 -2.10
C VAL A 154 -11.88 3.36 -0.69
N MET A 155 -12.92 3.69 0.08
CA MET A 155 -13.09 3.19 1.44
C MET A 155 -14.44 2.51 1.60
N VAL A 156 -14.45 1.36 2.27
CA VAL A 156 -15.65 0.58 2.56
C VAL A 156 -15.71 0.36 4.06
N SER A 157 -16.76 0.86 4.73
CA SER A 157 -16.99 0.55 6.15
C SER A 157 -17.78 -0.75 6.30
N PHE A 158 -17.44 -1.53 7.31
CA PHE A 158 -18.20 -2.73 7.70
C PHE A 158 -19.14 -2.48 8.89
N HIS A 159 -19.09 -1.27 9.47
CA HIS A 159 -19.94 -0.82 10.56
C HIS A 159 -20.61 0.53 10.24
N PRO A 160 -21.82 0.78 10.75
CA PRO A 160 -22.48 2.09 10.60
C PRO A 160 -21.84 3.16 11.50
N ASP A 161 -21.32 2.75 12.66
CA ASP A 161 -20.73 3.64 13.65
C ASP A 161 -19.24 3.85 13.39
N ALA A 162 -18.73 4.97 13.88
CA ALA A 162 -17.32 5.29 13.83
C ALA A 162 -16.46 4.21 14.52
N PRO A 163 -15.22 3.96 14.05
CA PRO A 163 -14.31 3.04 14.72
C PRO A 163 -14.12 3.45 16.19
N PRO A 164 -14.22 2.50 17.14
CA PRO A 164 -14.12 2.84 18.56
C PRO A 164 -12.78 3.52 18.86
N PRO A 165 -12.69 4.37 19.90
CA PRO A 165 -11.41 4.91 20.35
C PRO A 165 -10.42 3.76 20.54
N SER A 166 -9.19 3.92 20.09
CA SER A 166 -8.17 2.91 20.36
C SER A 166 -8.04 2.80 21.88
N ARG A 167 -8.31 1.61 22.44
CA ARG A 167 -7.97 1.31 23.83
C ARG A 167 -6.45 1.30 23.87
N ALA A 168 -5.86 2.46 24.07
CA ALA A 168 -4.44 2.57 24.29
C ALA A 168 -4.13 1.68 25.51
N ASN A 169 -3.57 0.51 25.27
CA ASN A 169 -2.55 0.05 26.19
C ASN A 169 -1.52 1.15 26.14
N LYS A 170 -1.54 2.01 27.17
CA LYS A 170 -0.47 2.95 27.47
C LYS A 170 0.79 2.14 27.70
N ARG A 171 1.39 1.60 26.63
CA ARG A 171 2.81 1.34 26.59
C ARG A 171 3.42 2.72 26.50
N THR A 172 3.50 3.38 27.64
CA THR A 172 4.46 4.43 27.92
C THR A 172 5.85 3.80 27.90
N GLY A 173 6.26 3.23 26.75
CA GLY A 173 7.66 3.16 26.43
C GLY A 173 8.04 4.58 26.12
N ARG A 174 8.67 5.29 27.06
CA ARG A 174 9.48 6.45 26.74
C ARG A 174 10.36 6.01 25.58
N VAL A 175 10.10 6.49 24.37
CA VAL A 175 11.13 6.47 23.33
C VAL A 175 12.18 7.44 23.85
N THR A 176 13.19 6.91 24.54
CA THR A 176 14.42 7.64 24.76
C THR A 176 14.98 7.94 23.38
N ARG A 177 14.75 9.16 22.88
CA ARG A 177 15.44 9.70 21.72
C ARG A 177 16.89 9.91 22.12
N SER A 178 17.65 8.83 22.25
CA SER A 178 19.10 8.90 22.38
C SER A 178 19.68 8.91 20.98
N ILE A 179 20.19 10.05 20.58
CA ILE A 179 21.10 10.16 19.44
C ILE A 179 22.46 9.62 19.89
N SER A 180 23.09 8.77 19.08
CA SER A 180 24.45 8.31 19.39
C SER A 180 25.43 9.48 19.31
N ALA A 181 26.60 9.37 19.94
CA ALA A 181 27.62 10.41 19.88
C ALA A 181 28.04 10.70 18.42
N GLU A 182 28.07 9.65 17.59
CA GLU A 182 28.35 9.72 16.16
C GLU A 182 27.23 10.46 15.42
N GLY A 183 25.96 10.12 15.70
CA GLY A 183 24.82 10.81 15.09
C GLY A 183 24.76 12.31 15.45
N LEU A 184 25.13 12.66 16.67
CA LEU A 184 25.19 14.06 17.12
C LEU A 184 26.35 14.81 16.46
N HIS A 185 27.48 14.13 16.25
CA HIS A 185 28.62 14.70 15.52
C HIS A 185 28.28 14.92 14.05
N SER A 186 27.64 13.96 13.37
CA SER A 186 27.22 14.11 11.98
C SER A 186 26.23 15.26 11.79
N LEU A 187 25.29 15.46 12.73
CA LEU A 187 24.38 16.61 12.68
C LEU A 187 25.09 17.94 12.93
N ARG A 188 26.06 18.00 13.84
CA ARG A 188 26.86 19.21 14.05
C ARG A 188 27.66 19.57 12.81
N VAL A 189 28.32 18.59 12.18
CA VAL A 189 29.06 18.81 10.93
C VAL A 189 28.14 19.32 9.81
N LEU A 190 26.90 18.84 9.75
CA LEU A 190 25.90 19.30 8.77
C LEU A 190 25.37 20.71 9.04
N LEU A 191 25.26 21.11 10.31
CA LEU A 191 24.73 22.42 10.71
C LEU A 191 25.81 23.50 10.80
N GLU A 192 27.06 23.12 11.03
CA GLU A 192 28.22 24.01 11.13
C GLU A 192 29.04 24.05 9.82
N GLY A 193 28.60 23.35 8.77
CA GLY A 193 29.27 23.29 7.47
C GLY A 193 28.86 24.41 6.51
N GLN A 194 29.44 25.61 6.72
CA GLN A 194 30.09 26.39 5.66
C GLN A 194 31.60 26.31 5.86
#